data_AF-A0A2A7MKM9-F1
#
_entry.id   AF-A0A2A7MKM9-F1
#
_cell.length_a   1.000
_cell.length_b   1.000
_cell.length_c   1.000
_cell.angle_alpha   90.00
_cell.angle_beta   90.00
_cell.angle_gamma   90.00
#
_symmetry.space_group_name_H-M   'P 1'
#
loop_
_entity.id
_entity.type
_entity.pdbx_description
1 polymer ?
#
loop_
_entity_poly.entity_id
_entity_poly.type
_entity_poly.pdbx_seq_one_letter_code
_entity_poly.pdbx_strand_id
1 'polypeptide(L)'
;MDRKPIKLKNKIRNMSIEEVYQQFKNFIYKQCQSWLGKYEFDDLQQVAFIGLQKAYEGYEVDKDVQFLTYAAMAIGNELRIYHRKNKKHEDVFSLNKTFLFKDDEMEYIDTISDDINYEEIAFKNIQCENLRNALRKLKPIDREIVEEIGLNFKGQKEIAEKFNLSQSYISRKYKNLLVKLRKIMEGDDKMPEKKITREQLVKEVREHGTGKDATKLIAHKYGLSPGTIKSYYDTMDVRSESKNYKGKKTQNIDKNTTEPKQEIKVEVPSFLQEIKTYRGSIGQYQINDDNVDLQFGNTTVSIEKENIMNLVMELSELNRIIS
;
A
#
# COMPACT_ATOMS: atom_id res chain seq x y z
N MET A 1 11.08 52.67 -15.16
CA MET A 1 10.46 52.15 -13.92
C MET A 1 9.83 53.31 -13.21
N ASP A 2 8.51 53.30 -13.04
CA ASP A 2 7.76 54.40 -12.42
C ASP A 2 8.15 54.51 -10.94
N ARG A 3 8.85 55.60 -10.61
CA ARG A 3 9.23 55.92 -9.23
C ARG A 3 8.21 56.88 -8.66
N LYS A 4 7.69 56.59 -7.47
CA LYS A 4 6.74 57.46 -6.77
C LYS A 4 7.35 58.09 -5.54
N PRO A 5 6.96 59.33 -5.19
CA PRO A 5 7.36 59.94 -3.94
C PRO A 5 6.67 59.22 -2.78
N ILE A 6 7.46 58.72 -1.84
CA ILE A 6 6.99 57.97 -0.68
C ILE A 6 7.42 58.71 0.59
N LYS A 7 6.46 59.08 1.44
CA LYS A 7 6.75 59.75 2.73
C LYS A 7 7.16 58.71 3.78
N LEU A 8 8.42 58.79 4.19
CA LEU A 8 8.99 58.06 5.31
C LEU A 8 8.99 58.95 6.56
N LYS A 9 9.26 58.37 7.74
CA LYS A 9 9.24 59.09 9.04
C LYS A 9 9.94 60.45 9.02
N ASN A 10 11.10 60.54 8.36
CA ASN A 10 11.95 61.73 8.41
C ASN A 10 12.26 62.34 7.03
N LYS A 11 11.74 61.77 5.92
CA LYS A 11 12.05 62.23 4.56
C LYS A 11 11.05 61.71 3.53
N ILE A 12 10.90 62.43 2.42
CA ILE A 12 10.22 61.94 1.22
C ILE A 12 11.30 61.42 0.26
N ARG A 13 11.11 60.21 -0.27
CA ARG A 13 12.05 59.61 -1.24
C ARG A 13 11.28 59.08 -2.44
N ASN A 14 11.76 59.36 -3.64
CA ASN A 14 11.26 58.73 -4.86
C ASN A 14 11.82 57.31 -4.94
N MET A 15 10.95 56.31 -4.81
CA MET A 15 11.34 54.90 -4.78
C MET A 15 10.55 54.10 -5.81
N SER A 16 11.12 53.00 -6.32
CA SER A 16 10.36 51.99 -7.06
C SER A 16 9.65 51.03 -6.09
N ILE A 17 8.73 50.21 -6.59
CA ILE A 17 8.06 49.20 -5.78
C ILE A 17 9.04 48.18 -5.18
N GLU A 18 10.08 47.79 -5.91
CA GLU A 18 11.12 46.87 -5.42
C GLU A 18 11.92 47.50 -4.28
N GLU A 19 12.31 48.78 -4.41
CA GLU A 19 13.01 49.50 -3.36
C GLU A 19 12.14 49.66 -2.11
N VAL A 20 10.85 49.94 -2.28
CA VAL A 20 9.87 50.00 -1.19
C VAL A 20 9.75 48.64 -0.51
N TYR A 21 9.65 47.56 -1.27
CA TYR A 21 9.58 46.21 -0.73
C TYR A 21 10.83 45.85 0.09
N GLN A 22 12.03 46.10 -0.43
CA GLN A 22 13.27 45.85 0.30
C GLN A 22 13.37 46.70 1.58
N GLN A 23 12.97 47.96 1.52
CA GLN A 23 12.96 48.87 2.67
C GLN A 23 12.00 48.39 3.79
N PHE A 24 10.87 47.77 3.43
CA PHE A 24 9.82 47.36 4.37
C PHE A 24 9.71 45.85 4.58
N LYS A 25 10.67 45.04 4.11
CA LYS A 25 10.66 43.57 4.21
C LYS A 25 10.41 43.09 5.64
N ASN A 26 11.09 43.66 6.63
CA ASN A 26 10.92 43.30 8.04
C ASN A 26 9.54 43.68 8.58
N PHE A 27 8.96 44.77 8.08
CA PHE A 27 7.59 45.16 8.44
C PHE A 27 6.57 44.19 7.85
N ILE A 28 6.74 43.81 6.58
CA ILE A 28 5.89 42.81 5.91
C ILE A 28 5.93 41.49 6.67
N TYR A 29 7.13 41.03 7.04
CA TYR A 29 7.30 39.85 7.90
C TYR A 29 6.50 39.95 9.21
N LYS A 30 6.59 41.10 9.90
CA LYS A 30 5.81 41.35 11.13
C LYS A 30 4.30 41.36 10.89
N GLN A 31 3.81 41.86 9.75
CA GLN A 31 2.38 41.80 9.42
C GLN A 31 1.92 40.36 9.18
N CYS A 32 2.75 39.54 8.55
CA CYS A 32 2.47 38.11 8.31
C CYS A 32 2.59 37.26 9.59
N GLN A 33 3.31 37.72 10.62
CA GLN A 33 3.62 36.93 11.81
C GLN A 33 2.38 36.38 12.53
N SER A 34 1.30 37.16 12.59
CA SER A 34 0.03 36.71 13.21
C SER A 34 -0.67 35.56 12.47
N TRP A 35 -0.24 35.28 11.23
CA TRP A 35 -0.80 34.25 10.35
C TRP A 35 0.14 33.05 10.16
N LEU A 36 1.37 33.13 10.68
CA LEU A 36 2.33 32.02 10.67
C LEU A 36 1.77 30.84 11.44
N GLY A 37 1.88 29.64 10.85
CA GLY A 37 1.34 28.39 11.41
C GLY A 37 -0.02 27.99 10.84
N LYS A 38 -0.80 28.94 10.29
CA LYS A 38 -2.00 28.63 9.49
C LYS A 38 -1.70 28.53 8.00
N TYR A 39 -0.74 29.33 7.55
CA TYR A 39 -0.34 29.41 6.15
C TYR A 39 1.19 29.40 6.08
N GLU A 40 1.70 28.92 4.95
CA GLU A 40 3.12 28.99 4.65
C GLU A 40 3.57 30.44 4.48
N PHE A 41 4.81 30.70 4.88
CA PHE A 41 5.34 32.06 4.87
C PHE A 41 5.43 32.64 3.44
N ASP A 42 5.81 31.82 2.47
CA ASP A 42 5.99 32.25 1.08
C ASP A 42 4.66 32.69 0.45
N ASP A 43 3.56 32.00 0.77
CA ASP A 43 2.21 32.39 0.36
C ASP A 43 1.79 33.72 1.00
N LEU A 44 2.00 33.85 2.31
CA LEU A 44 1.69 35.09 3.04
C LEU A 44 2.50 36.28 2.50
N GLN A 45 3.76 36.05 2.14
CA GLN A 45 4.65 37.06 1.57
C GLN A 45 4.17 37.54 0.20
N GLN A 46 3.71 36.63 -0.65
CA GLN A 46 3.12 36.96 -1.96
C GLN A 46 1.83 37.78 -1.80
N VAL A 47 0.94 37.36 -0.90
CA VAL A 47 -0.31 38.10 -0.62
C VAL A 47 -0.01 39.50 -0.06
N ALA A 48 0.95 39.60 0.86
CA ALA A 48 1.37 40.88 1.41
C ALA A 48 2.00 41.78 0.34
N PHE A 49 2.73 41.21 -0.63
CA PHE A 49 3.26 41.97 -1.77
C PHE A 49 2.15 42.57 -2.65
N ILE A 50 1.06 41.84 -2.91
CA ILE A 50 -0.12 42.37 -3.61
C ILE A 50 -0.70 43.57 -2.85
N GLY A 51 -0.81 43.47 -1.53
CA GLY A 51 -1.28 44.58 -0.68
C GLY A 51 -0.35 45.79 -0.72
N LEU A 52 0.96 45.55 -0.70
CA LEU A 52 1.97 46.59 -0.84
C LEU A 52 1.89 47.28 -2.22
N GLN A 53 1.70 46.52 -3.29
CA GLN A 53 1.56 47.05 -4.64
C GLN A 53 0.32 47.95 -4.75
N LYS A 54 -0.84 47.50 -4.26
CA LYS A 54 -2.06 48.32 -4.19
C LYS A 54 -1.85 49.60 -3.39
N ALA A 55 -1.11 49.51 -2.28
CA ALA A 55 -0.75 50.68 -1.49
C ALA A 55 0.17 51.64 -2.27
N TYR A 56 1.18 51.12 -2.97
CA TYR A 56 2.10 51.92 -3.77
C TYR A 56 1.41 52.62 -4.95
N GLU A 57 0.49 51.93 -5.62
CA GLU A 57 -0.28 52.48 -6.73
C GLU A 57 -1.25 53.58 -6.27
N GLY A 58 -1.96 53.36 -5.16
CA GLY A 58 -2.97 54.30 -4.64
C GLY A 58 -2.47 55.35 -3.66
N TYR A 59 -1.16 55.41 -3.37
CA TYR A 59 -0.62 56.36 -2.39
C TYR A 59 -0.41 57.76 -2.98
N GLU A 60 -0.85 58.77 -2.23
CA GLU A 60 -0.70 60.19 -2.54
C GLU A 60 -0.02 60.89 -1.37
N VAL A 61 1.06 61.62 -1.65
CA VAL A 61 1.85 62.32 -0.63
C VAL A 61 1.12 63.51 -0.03
N ASP A 62 0.23 64.14 -0.80
CA ASP A 62 -0.51 65.35 -0.41
C ASP A 62 -1.46 65.11 0.78
N LYS A 63 -1.81 63.85 1.05
CA LYS A 63 -2.66 63.45 2.19
C LYS A 63 -1.93 63.46 3.54
N ASP A 64 -0.65 63.85 3.57
CA ASP A 64 0.21 63.99 4.76
C ASP A 64 0.41 62.74 5.65
N VAL A 65 -0.12 61.58 5.27
CA VAL A 65 0.02 60.31 6.01
C VAL A 65 1.32 59.59 5.63
N GLN A 66 1.98 58.96 6.62
CA GLN A 66 3.14 58.10 6.36
C GLN A 66 2.76 56.88 5.52
N PHE A 67 3.55 56.55 4.51
CA PHE A 67 3.28 55.40 3.64
C PHE A 67 3.12 54.09 4.41
N LEU A 68 3.92 53.89 5.47
CA LEU A 68 3.87 52.69 6.30
C LEU A 68 2.47 52.46 6.90
N THR A 69 1.81 53.53 7.36
CA THR A 69 0.46 53.48 7.92
C THR A 69 -0.57 53.06 6.87
N TYR A 70 -0.44 53.59 5.65
CA TYR A 70 -1.32 53.23 4.53
C TYR A 70 -1.08 51.78 4.06
N ALA A 71 0.19 51.39 3.91
CA ALA A 71 0.59 50.04 3.52
C ALA A 71 0.13 49.00 4.55
N ALA A 72 0.19 49.29 5.85
CA ALA A 72 -0.33 48.41 6.90
C ALA A 72 -1.80 48.05 6.67
N MET A 73 -2.64 49.03 6.32
CA MET A 73 -4.06 48.84 6.08
C MET A 73 -4.31 47.97 4.85
N ALA A 74 -3.60 48.23 3.75
CA ALA A 74 -3.74 47.48 2.50
C ALA A 74 -3.25 46.03 2.65
N ILE A 75 -2.06 45.82 3.21
CA ILE A 75 -1.48 44.50 3.47
C ILE A 75 -2.39 43.68 4.38
N GLY A 76 -2.81 44.26 5.51
CA GLY A 76 -3.71 43.58 6.44
C GLY A 76 -5.05 43.22 5.82
N ASN A 77 -5.56 44.02 4.87
CA ASN A 77 -6.79 43.71 4.16
C ASN A 77 -6.63 42.54 3.18
N GLU A 78 -5.55 42.50 2.40
CA GLU A 78 -5.28 41.37 1.50
C GLU A 78 -5.07 40.06 2.26
N LEU A 79 -4.34 40.09 3.38
CA LEU A 79 -4.17 38.93 4.26
C LEU A 79 -5.52 38.43 4.78
N ARG A 80 -6.43 39.32 5.21
CA ARG A 80 -7.79 38.94 5.63
C ARG A 80 -8.63 38.39 4.48
N ILE A 81 -8.51 38.95 3.27
CA ILE A 81 -9.22 38.43 2.08
C ILE A 81 -8.74 37.01 1.77
N TYR A 82 -7.42 36.80 1.77
CA TYR A 82 -6.82 35.48 1.55
C TYR A 82 -7.31 34.47 2.60
N HIS A 83 -7.28 34.84 3.88
CA HIS A 83 -7.83 33.99 4.93
C HIS A 83 -9.31 33.63 4.71
N ARG A 84 -10.17 34.61 4.36
CA ARG A 84 -11.60 34.34 4.09
C ARG A 84 -11.81 33.36 2.93
N LYS A 85 -10.98 33.44 1.87
CA LYS A 85 -11.04 32.51 0.74
C LYS A 85 -10.63 31.09 1.13
N ASN A 86 -9.66 30.97 2.02
CA ASN A 86 -9.11 29.68 2.47
C ASN A 86 -9.79 29.10 3.71
N LYS A 87 -10.68 29.83 4.38
CA LYS A 87 -11.42 29.37 5.56
C LYS A 87 -12.17 28.05 5.33
N LYS A 88 -12.68 27.82 4.12
CA LYS A 88 -13.33 26.55 3.73
C LYS A 88 -12.42 25.32 3.78
N HIS A 89 -11.11 25.53 3.85
CA HIS A 89 -10.09 24.48 3.94
C HIS A 89 -9.46 24.40 5.35
N GLU A 90 -9.95 25.17 6.33
CA GLU A 90 -9.38 25.22 7.69
C GLU A 90 -9.53 23.89 8.44
N ASP A 91 -10.60 23.14 8.17
CA ASP A 91 -10.86 21.81 8.74
C ASP A 91 -10.29 20.66 7.90
N VAL A 92 -9.56 20.96 6.81
CA VAL A 92 -8.95 19.93 5.98
C VAL A 92 -7.60 19.57 6.57
N PHE A 93 -7.48 18.32 6.97
CA PHE A 93 -6.24 17.78 7.52
C PHE A 93 -5.37 17.23 6.40
N SER A 94 -4.09 17.64 6.35
CA SER A 94 -3.15 17.09 5.38
C SER A 94 -2.88 15.63 5.69
N LEU A 95 -3.12 14.75 4.71
CA LEU A 95 -2.81 13.33 4.84
C LEU A 95 -1.31 13.06 4.89
N ASN A 96 -0.51 13.95 4.31
CA ASN A 96 0.96 13.84 4.30
C ASN A 96 1.61 14.40 5.57
N LYS A 97 0.80 14.77 6.59
CA LYS A 97 1.35 15.23 7.86
C LYS A 97 2.01 14.05 8.55
N THR A 98 3.23 14.21 9.01
CA THR A 98 3.90 13.16 9.78
C THR A 98 3.47 13.19 11.25
N PHE A 99 3.40 12.01 11.87
CA PHE A 99 3.25 11.82 13.29
C PHE A 99 4.16 10.68 13.76
N LEU A 100 4.53 10.69 15.04
CA LEU A 100 5.37 9.65 15.62
C LEU A 100 4.49 8.47 16.05
N PHE A 101 4.75 7.30 15.49
CA PHE A 101 4.14 6.04 15.89
C PHE A 101 5.23 5.03 16.24
N LYS A 102 5.33 4.66 17.52
CA LYS A 102 6.32 3.69 18.02
C LYS A 102 7.75 4.01 17.56
N ASP A 103 8.15 5.26 17.70
CA ASP A 103 9.48 5.80 17.32
C ASP A 103 9.76 5.89 15.80
N ASP A 104 8.82 5.46 14.96
CA ASP A 104 8.86 5.68 13.50
C ASP A 104 8.00 6.89 13.11
N GLU A 105 8.46 7.70 12.15
CA GLU A 105 7.66 8.75 11.53
C GLU A 105 6.75 8.14 10.46
N MET A 106 5.45 8.37 10.58
CA MET A 106 4.42 7.87 9.66
C MET A 106 3.54 9.02 9.19
N GLU A 107 3.02 8.95 7.97
CA GLU A 107 2.05 9.90 7.46
C GLU A 107 0.60 9.43 7.75
N TYR A 108 -0.35 10.35 7.86
CA TYR A 108 -1.75 9.95 8.08
C TYR A 108 -2.30 9.14 6.89
N ILE A 109 -1.80 9.37 5.68
CA ILE A 109 -2.19 8.59 4.50
C ILE A 109 -1.91 7.09 4.68
N ASP A 110 -0.83 6.74 5.39
CA ASP A 110 -0.43 5.35 5.63
C ASP A 110 -1.39 4.60 6.57
N THR A 111 -2.19 5.33 7.35
CA THR A 111 -3.17 4.76 8.27
C THR A 111 -4.51 4.44 7.61
N ILE A 112 -4.74 4.94 6.40
CA ILE A 112 -5.99 4.75 5.67
C ILE A 112 -5.89 3.43 4.91
N SER A 113 -6.75 2.48 5.28
CA SER A 113 -6.87 1.21 4.56
C SER A 113 -7.79 1.34 3.35
N ASP A 114 -7.39 0.73 2.25
CA ASP A 114 -8.27 0.54 1.10
C ASP A 114 -9.28 -0.59 1.35
N ASP A 115 -10.46 -0.52 0.76
CA ASP A 115 -11.48 -1.59 0.80
C ASP A 115 -11.12 -2.80 -0.10
N ILE A 116 -9.87 -2.87 -0.60
CA ILE A 116 -9.44 -3.87 -1.57
C ILE A 116 -9.05 -5.16 -0.83
N ASN A 117 -9.89 -6.19 -0.99
CA ASN A 117 -9.56 -7.54 -0.54
C ASN A 117 -8.90 -8.36 -1.67
N TYR A 118 -7.57 -8.41 -1.67
CA TYR A 118 -6.80 -9.18 -2.66
C TYR A 118 -7.10 -10.68 -2.65
N GLU A 119 -7.44 -11.25 -1.48
CA GLU A 119 -7.82 -12.66 -1.36
C GLU A 119 -9.13 -12.93 -2.09
N GLU A 120 -10.13 -12.05 -1.95
CA GLU A 120 -11.40 -12.17 -2.66
C GLU A 120 -11.21 -12.03 -4.17
N ILE A 121 -10.35 -11.12 -4.61
CA ILE A 121 -10.01 -10.94 -6.04
C ILE A 121 -9.35 -12.20 -6.58
N ALA A 122 -8.36 -12.74 -5.88
CA ALA A 122 -7.67 -13.98 -6.27
C ALA A 122 -8.66 -15.16 -6.36
N PHE A 123 -9.55 -15.29 -5.37
CA PHE A 123 -10.58 -16.32 -5.36
C PHE A 123 -11.53 -16.20 -6.57
N LYS A 124 -12.02 -15.00 -6.87
CA LYS A 124 -12.85 -14.74 -8.06
C LYS A 124 -12.11 -15.10 -9.35
N ASN A 125 -10.83 -14.78 -9.46
CA ASN A 125 -10.02 -15.09 -10.64
C ASN A 125 -9.89 -16.61 -10.84
N ILE A 126 -9.61 -17.36 -9.77
CA ILE A 126 -9.55 -18.83 -9.80
C ILE A 126 -10.91 -19.40 -10.20
N GLN A 127 -12.01 -18.89 -9.66
CA GLN A 127 -13.36 -19.34 -10.04
C GLN A 127 -13.66 -19.08 -11.52
N CYS A 128 -13.28 -17.91 -12.04
CA CYS A 128 -13.42 -17.57 -13.45
C CYS A 128 -12.60 -18.52 -14.35
N GLU A 129 -11.37 -18.87 -13.95
CA GLU A 129 -10.54 -19.82 -14.68
C GLU A 129 -11.15 -21.23 -14.68
N ASN A 130 -11.63 -21.69 -13.52
CA ASN A 130 -12.34 -22.97 -13.40
C ASN A 130 -13.58 -23.02 -14.29
N LEU A 131 -14.35 -21.93 -14.35
CA LEU A 131 -15.50 -21.82 -15.24
C LEU A 131 -15.07 -21.89 -16.71
N ARG A 132 -14.01 -21.17 -17.12
CA ARG A 132 -13.47 -21.22 -18.49
C ARG A 132 -13.02 -22.64 -18.86
N ASN A 133 -12.35 -23.34 -17.95
CA ASN A 133 -11.93 -24.71 -18.15
C ASN A 133 -13.12 -25.68 -18.23
N ALA A 134 -14.17 -25.45 -17.44
CA ALA A 134 -15.40 -26.23 -17.51
C ALA A 134 -16.17 -26.01 -18.82
N LEU A 135 -16.24 -24.76 -19.30
CA LEU A 135 -16.86 -24.42 -20.60
C LEU A 135 -16.13 -25.07 -21.77
N ARG A 136 -14.79 -25.16 -21.73
CA ARG A 136 -13.99 -25.86 -22.76
C ARG A 136 -14.28 -27.36 -22.85
N LYS A 137 -14.74 -27.99 -21.76
CA LYS A 137 -15.13 -29.41 -21.72
C LYS A 137 -16.54 -29.67 -22.28
N LEU A 138 -17.33 -28.63 -22.53
CA LEU A 138 -18.65 -28.77 -23.16
C LEU A 138 -18.52 -28.92 -24.68
N LYS A 139 -19.55 -29.49 -25.31
CA LYS A 139 -19.66 -29.52 -26.77
C LYS A 139 -19.79 -28.09 -27.31
N PRO A 140 -19.33 -27.78 -28.54
CA PRO A 140 -19.35 -26.42 -29.08
C PRO A 140 -20.72 -25.73 -29.00
N ILE A 141 -21.79 -26.44 -29.40
CA ILE A 141 -23.18 -25.93 -29.33
C ILE A 141 -23.64 -25.70 -27.89
N ASP A 142 -23.24 -26.59 -26.97
CA ASP A 142 -23.63 -26.50 -25.57
C ASP A 142 -22.92 -25.34 -24.87
N ARG A 143 -21.64 -25.11 -25.19
CA ARG A 143 -20.86 -23.96 -24.73
C ARG A 143 -21.48 -22.66 -25.24
N GLU A 144 -21.80 -22.58 -26.53
CA GLU A 144 -22.38 -21.39 -27.13
C GLU A 144 -23.73 -21.02 -26.49
N ILE A 145 -24.59 -22.00 -26.18
CA ILE A 145 -25.84 -21.76 -25.45
C ILE A 145 -25.56 -21.17 -24.06
N VAL A 146 -24.54 -21.67 -23.34
CA VAL A 146 -24.23 -21.16 -22.00
C VAL A 146 -23.59 -19.77 -22.04
N GLU A 147 -22.68 -19.51 -22.97
CA GLU A 147 -22.02 -18.21 -23.12
C GLU A 147 -23.02 -17.13 -23.54
N GLU A 148 -23.91 -17.44 -24.50
CA GLU A 148 -24.89 -16.47 -24.99
C GLU A 148 -25.95 -16.10 -23.93
N ILE A 149 -26.40 -17.07 -23.11
CA ILE A 149 -27.35 -16.80 -22.01
C ILE A 149 -26.64 -16.19 -20.80
N GLY A 150 -25.52 -16.78 -20.40
CA GLY A 150 -24.89 -16.52 -19.10
C GLY A 150 -23.87 -15.40 -19.10
N LEU A 151 -23.24 -15.09 -20.24
CA LEU A 151 -22.23 -14.03 -20.34
C LEU A 151 -22.71 -12.86 -21.20
N ASN A 152 -23.42 -13.13 -22.30
CA ASN A 152 -23.94 -12.11 -23.20
C ASN A 152 -25.38 -11.68 -22.90
N PHE A 153 -26.01 -12.26 -21.88
CA PHE A 153 -27.36 -11.93 -21.40
C PHE A 153 -28.47 -11.97 -22.47
N LYS A 154 -28.33 -12.82 -23.51
CA LYS A 154 -29.35 -12.98 -24.53
C LYS A 154 -30.56 -13.75 -24.03
N GLY A 155 -31.73 -13.43 -24.58
CA GLY A 155 -32.97 -14.10 -24.22
C GLY A 155 -33.02 -15.55 -24.70
N GLN A 156 -33.66 -16.44 -23.93
CA GLN A 156 -33.86 -17.83 -24.35
C GLN A 156 -34.66 -17.96 -25.67
N LYS A 157 -35.52 -16.99 -25.99
CA LYS A 157 -36.28 -16.93 -27.25
C LYS A 157 -35.36 -16.62 -28.45
N GLU A 158 -34.51 -15.62 -28.31
CA GLU A 158 -33.54 -15.21 -29.36
C GLU A 158 -32.58 -16.33 -29.71
N ILE A 159 -32.13 -17.09 -28.70
CA ILE A 159 -31.26 -18.25 -28.90
C ILE A 159 -32.03 -19.42 -29.54
N ALA A 160 -33.29 -19.61 -29.16
CA ALA A 160 -34.15 -20.63 -29.77
C ALA A 160 -34.35 -20.36 -31.27
N GLU A 161 -34.58 -19.11 -31.64
CA GLU A 161 -34.66 -18.66 -33.03
C GLU A 161 -33.33 -18.88 -33.76
N LYS A 162 -32.20 -18.49 -33.15
CA LYS A 162 -30.85 -18.68 -33.73
C LYS A 162 -30.52 -20.14 -34.04
N PHE A 163 -30.94 -21.08 -33.18
CA PHE A 163 -30.68 -22.51 -33.36
C PHE A 163 -31.83 -23.27 -34.05
N ASN A 164 -32.91 -22.57 -34.45
CA ASN A 164 -34.13 -23.18 -34.99
C ASN A 164 -34.71 -24.30 -34.09
N LEU A 165 -34.77 -24.03 -32.78
CA LEU A 165 -35.26 -24.94 -31.74
C LEU A 165 -36.41 -24.30 -30.98
N SER A 166 -37.17 -25.11 -30.23
CA SER A 166 -38.20 -24.54 -29.34
C SER A 166 -37.57 -23.86 -28.11
N GLN A 167 -38.13 -22.73 -27.68
CA GLN A 167 -37.71 -22.04 -26.46
C GLN A 167 -37.74 -22.97 -25.24
N SER A 168 -38.75 -23.84 -25.13
CA SER A 168 -38.85 -24.82 -24.05
C SER A 168 -37.77 -25.90 -24.12
N TYR A 169 -37.23 -26.22 -25.30
CA TYR A 169 -36.07 -27.11 -25.44
C TYR A 169 -34.80 -26.41 -24.95
N ILE A 170 -34.54 -25.16 -25.39
CA ILE A 170 -33.37 -24.38 -24.95
C ILE A 170 -33.38 -24.17 -23.43
N SER A 171 -34.54 -23.86 -22.83
CA SER A 171 -34.68 -23.68 -21.39
C SER A 171 -34.27 -24.93 -20.59
N ARG A 172 -34.80 -26.10 -20.98
CA ARG A 172 -34.45 -27.40 -20.36
C ARG A 172 -32.98 -27.73 -20.58
N LYS A 173 -32.48 -27.49 -21.80
CA LYS A 173 -31.09 -27.75 -22.16
C LYS A 173 -30.12 -26.89 -21.35
N TYR A 174 -30.37 -25.58 -21.24
CA TYR A 174 -29.56 -24.66 -20.43
C TYR A 174 -29.53 -25.08 -18.96
N LYS A 175 -30.69 -25.40 -18.36
CA LYS A 175 -30.75 -25.90 -16.98
C LYS A 175 -29.91 -27.16 -16.77
N ASN A 176 -29.98 -28.11 -17.71
CA ASN A 176 -29.16 -29.34 -17.65
C ASN A 176 -27.66 -29.04 -17.83
N LEU A 177 -27.31 -28.08 -18.68
CA LEU A 177 -25.94 -27.64 -18.89
C LEU A 177 -25.35 -26.95 -17.66
N LEU A 178 -26.13 -26.14 -16.93
CA LEU A 178 -25.69 -25.55 -15.65
C LEU A 178 -25.40 -26.62 -14.61
N VAL A 179 -26.25 -27.65 -14.49
CA VAL A 179 -26.02 -28.80 -13.59
C VAL A 179 -24.75 -29.55 -14.00
N LYS A 180 -24.52 -29.74 -15.31
CA LYS A 180 -23.31 -30.38 -15.83
C LYS A 180 -22.06 -29.55 -15.55
N LEU A 181 -22.10 -28.24 -15.75
CA LEU A 181 -21.00 -27.33 -15.45
C LEU A 181 -20.66 -27.33 -13.97
N ARG A 182 -21.67 -27.27 -13.10
CA ARG A 182 -21.48 -27.40 -11.65
C ARG A 182 -20.72 -28.68 -11.29
N LYS A 183 -21.11 -29.83 -11.85
CA LYS A 183 -20.39 -31.10 -11.62
C LYS A 183 -18.95 -31.08 -12.12
N ILE A 184 -18.71 -30.46 -13.28
CA ILE A 184 -17.36 -30.34 -13.86
C ILE A 184 -16.47 -29.39 -13.02
N MET A 185 -17.05 -28.31 -12.50
CA MET A 185 -16.36 -27.34 -11.65
C MET A 185 -16.14 -27.85 -10.22
N GLU A 186 -16.98 -28.75 -9.71
CA GLU A 186 -16.85 -29.29 -8.34
C GLU A 186 -15.64 -30.22 -8.16
N GLY A 187 -15.08 -30.82 -9.24
CA GLY A 187 -13.82 -31.60 -9.22
C GLY A 187 -13.71 -32.73 -8.20
N ASP A 188 -12.59 -33.49 -8.23
CA ASP A 188 -12.28 -34.52 -7.21
C ASP A 188 -11.66 -33.92 -5.93
N ASP A 189 -11.38 -32.61 -5.91
CA ASP A 189 -10.74 -31.87 -4.82
C ASP A 189 -11.72 -31.47 -3.70
N LYS A 190 -12.72 -32.31 -3.40
CA LYS A 190 -13.42 -32.19 -2.12
C LYS A 190 -12.47 -32.72 -1.05
N MET A 191 -11.90 -31.82 -0.26
CA MET A 191 -11.37 -32.13 1.06
C MET A 191 -12.40 -33.05 1.74
N PRO A 192 -12.03 -34.27 2.19
CA PRO A 192 -13.02 -35.25 2.65
C PRO A 192 -13.91 -34.59 3.69
N GLU A 193 -15.22 -34.63 3.46
CA GLU A 193 -16.21 -34.10 4.38
C GLU A 193 -15.84 -34.53 5.81
N LYS A 194 -15.80 -33.58 6.74
CA LYS A 194 -15.35 -33.81 8.12
C LYS A 194 -16.13 -34.98 8.70
N LYS A 195 -15.50 -36.16 8.79
CA LYS A 195 -16.15 -37.39 9.27
C LYS A 195 -16.50 -37.34 10.76
N ILE A 196 -16.00 -36.34 11.49
CA ILE A 196 -16.28 -36.12 12.90
C ILE A 196 -16.55 -34.63 13.16
N THR A 197 -17.57 -34.35 13.96
CA THR A 197 -17.89 -32.99 14.42
C THR A 197 -17.00 -32.59 15.60
N ARG A 198 -16.84 -31.28 15.83
CA ARG A 198 -16.07 -30.75 16.97
C ARG A 198 -16.60 -31.29 18.31
N GLU A 199 -17.91 -31.35 18.47
CA GLU A 199 -18.55 -31.81 19.71
C GLU A 199 -18.26 -33.28 20.02
N GLN A 200 -18.35 -34.14 19.00
CA GLN A 200 -17.98 -35.55 19.11
C GLN A 200 -16.50 -35.71 19.49
N LEU A 201 -15.61 -34.95 18.84
CA LEU A 201 -14.17 -35.01 19.12
C LEU A 201 -13.83 -34.51 20.54
N VAL A 202 -14.47 -33.43 21.02
CA VAL A 202 -14.29 -32.93 22.39
C VAL A 202 -14.69 -33.98 23.43
N LYS A 203 -15.80 -34.71 23.21
CA LYS A 203 -16.25 -35.76 24.13
C LYS A 203 -15.20 -36.87 24.26
N GLU A 204 -14.69 -37.36 23.13
CA GLU A 204 -13.65 -38.41 23.12
C GLU A 204 -12.33 -37.93 23.75
N VAL A 205 -11.96 -36.66 23.51
CA VAL A 205 -10.73 -36.06 24.07
C VAL A 205 -10.85 -35.87 25.59
N ARG A 206 -12.04 -35.54 26.11
CA ARG A 206 -12.28 -35.47 27.58
C ARG A 206 -12.22 -36.84 28.25
N GLU A 207 -12.62 -37.89 27.54
CA GLU A 207 -12.71 -39.25 28.06
C GLU A 207 -11.38 -40.02 27.97
N HIS A 208 -10.68 -39.92 26.83
CA HIS A 208 -9.49 -40.71 26.52
C HIS A 208 -8.20 -39.87 26.42
N GLY A 209 -8.31 -38.55 26.34
CA GLY A 209 -7.17 -37.63 26.18
C GLY A 209 -6.59 -37.57 24.77
N THR A 210 -5.51 -36.80 24.60
CA THR A 210 -4.82 -36.60 23.30
C THR A 210 -3.55 -37.45 23.13
N GLY A 211 -3.40 -38.53 23.91
CA GLY A 211 -2.23 -39.42 23.88
C GLY A 211 -2.15 -40.26 22.60
N LYS A 212 -1.01 -40.94 22.37
CA LYS A 212 -0.80 -41.80 21.19
C LYS A 212 -1.82 -42.94 21.12
N ASP A 213 -2.12 -43.58 22.25
CA ASP A 213 -3.05 -44.71 22.32
C ASP A 213 -4.50 -44.26 22.17
N ALA A 214 -4.86 -43.14 22.79
CA ALA A 214 -6.17 -42.50 22.61
C ALA A 214 -6.42 -42.06 21.16
N THR A 215 -5.39 -41.51 20.50
CA THR A 215 -5.47 -41.09 19.09
C THR A 215 -5.69 -42.30 18.17
N LYS A 216 -5.05 -43.45 18.44
CA LYS A 216 -5.30 -44.70 17.70
C LYS A 216 -6.70 -45.25 17.95
N LEU A 217 -7.20 -45.16 19.19
CA LEU A 217 -8.54 -45.62 19.55
C LEU A 217 -9.63 -44.79 18.86
N ILE A 218 -9.50 -43.45 18.89
CA ILE A 218 -10.43 -42.52 18.23
C ILE A 218 -10.36 -42.70 16.71
N ALA A 219 -9.15 -42.86 16.16
CA ALA A 219 -8.97 -43.15 14.73
C ALA A 219 -9.70 -44.44 14.30
N HIS A 220 -9.58 -45.52 15.08
CA HIS A 220 -10.27 -46.78 14.81
C HIS A 220 -11.80 -46.64 14.94
N LYS A 221 -12.29 -45.91 15.95
CA LYS A 221 -13.73 -45.71 16.21
C LYS A 221 -14.45 -44.96 15.09
N TYR A 222 -13.78 -44.00 14.45
CA TYR A 222 -14.36 -43.16 13.39
C TYR A 222 -13.87 -43.52 11.97
N GLY A 223 -13.15 -44.64 11.81
CA GLY A 223 -12.63 -45.08 10.50
C GLY A 223 -11.68 -44.05 9.84
N LEU A 224 -10.86 -43.39 10.66
CA LEU A 224 -9.93 -42.33 10.29
C LEU A 224 -8.48 -42.76 10.50
N SER A 225 -7.54 -42.07 9.85
CA SER A 225 -6.12 -42.27 10.15
C SER A 225 -5.74 -41.55 11.45
N PRO A 226 -4.78 -42.07 12.24
CA PRO A 226 -4.27 -41.37 13.43
C PRO A 226 -3.69 -39.98 13.10
N GLY A 227 -3.16 -39.78 11.89
CA GLY A 227 -2.69 -38.49 11.40
C GLY A 227 -3.82 -37.49 11.18
N THR A 228 -4.97 -37.94 10.65
CA THR A 228 -6.17 -37.12 10.43
C THR A 228 -6.76 -36.65 11.76
N ILE A 229 -6.86 -37.54 12.76
CA ILE A 229 -7.33 -37.17 14.10
C ILE A 229 -6.37 -36.17 14.76
N LYS A 230 -5.05 -36.36 14.60
CA LYS A 230 -4.05 -35.42 15.12
C LYS A 230 -4.20 -34.03 14.51
N SER A 231 -4.47 -33.95 13.21
CA SER A 231 -4.76 -32.70 12.50
C SER A 231 -6.08 -32.07 12.98
N TYR A 232 -7.11 -32.86 13.28
CA TYR A 232 -8.36 -32.36 13.85
C TYR A 232 -8.20 -31.79 15.26
N TYR A 233 -7.28 -32.32 16.07
CA TYR A 233 -6.97 -31.74 17.36
C TYR A 233 -6.43 -30.30 17.26
N ASP A 234 -5.59 -30.03 16.25
CA ASP A 234 -4.97 -28.73 16.03
C ASP A 234 -5.93 -27.75 15.32
N THR A 235 -6.67 -28.23 14.32
CA THR A 235 -7.59 -27.39 13.53
C THR A 235 -8.91 -27.06 14.24
N MET A 236 -9.38 -27.90 15.17
CA MET A 236 -10.61 -27.66 15.94
C MET A 236 -10.36 -27.13 17.36
N ASP A 237 -9.08 -26.91 17.69
CA ASP A 237 -8.56 -26.47 18.99
C ASP A 237 -9.19 -27.21 20.18
N VAL A 238 -9.13 -28.54 20.15
CA VAL A 238 -9.73 -29.41 21.18
C VAL A 238 -8.69 -29.97 22.15
N ARG A 239 -7.40 -29.66 21.98
CA ARG A 239 -6.34 -30.16 22.87
C ARG A 239 -6.46 -29.61 24.28
N SER A 240 -6.89 -28.36 24.42
CA SER A 240 -7.12 -27.66 25.68
C SER A 240 -8.16 -28.35 26.57
N GLU A 241 -9.09 -29.09 25.95
CA GLU A 241 -10.18 -29.80 26.63
C GLU A 241 -9.76 -31.18 27.19
N SER A 242 -8.53 -31.62 26.93
CA SER A 242 -7.97 -32.87 27.43
C SER A 242 -7.58 -32.75 28.90
N LYS A 243 -7.96 -33.73 29.73
CA LYS A 243 -7.50 -33.82 31.14
C LYS A 243 -5.97 -33.84 31.29
N ASN A 244 -5.26 -34.26 30.23
CA ASN A 244 -3.81 -34.36 30.19
C ASN A 244 -3.16 -33.20 29.42
N TYR A 245 -3.86 -32.10 29.19
CA TYR A 245 -3.31 -30.92 28.52
C TYR A 245 -2.26 -30.24 29.40
N LYS A 246 -0.99 -30.61 29.17
CA LYS A 246 0.15 -29.81 29.56
C LYS A 246 0.29 -28.77 28.45
N GLY A 247 -0.02 -27.51 28.73
CA GLY A 247 -0.04 -26.40 27.76
C GLY A 247 1.09 -26.46 26.74
N LYS A 248 0.85 -25.90 25.53
CA LYS A 248 1.85 -25.86 24.43
C LYS A 248 3.23 -25.54 25.01
N LYS A 249 4.12 -26.54 25.10
CA LYS A 249 5.54 -26.27 25.27
C LYS A 249 5.94 -25.55 24.00
N THR A 250 6.23 -24.26 24.11
CA THR A 250 6.96 -23.52 23.09
C THR A 250 8.31 -24.21 22.96
N GLN A 251 8.40 -25.21 22.08
CA GLN A 251 9.68 -25.59 21.55
C GLN A 251 10.08 -24.41 20.66
N ASN A 252 11.01 -23.59 21.14
CA ASN A 252 11.93 -22.91 20.24
C ASN A 252 12.59 -24.02 19.44
N ILE A 253 12.05 -24.26 18.25
CA ILE A 253 12.70 -25.08 17.24
C ILE A 253 13.54 -24.11 16.44
N ASP A 254 14.64 -23.65 17.04
CA ASP A 254 15.85 -23.40 16.27
C ASP A 254 16.35 -24.78 15.81
N LYS A 255 15.78 -25.26 14.70
CA LYS A 255 16.38 -26.36 13.93
C LYS A 255 17.52 -25.74 13.10
N ASN A 256 18.61 -25.39 13.78
CA ASN A 256 19.95 -25.32 13.21
C ASN A 256 21.00 -25.22 14.33
N THR A 257 21.03 -26.22 15.20
CA THR A 257 22.23 -26.50 16.02
C THR A 257 22.34 -28.01 16.17
N THR A 258 23.10 -28.61 15.25
CA THR A 258 23.68 -29.93 15.49
C THR A 258 25.17 -29.69 15.65
N GLU A 259 25.70 -29.98 16.83
CA GLU A 259 27.14 -30.01 17.10
C GLU A 259 27.86 -30.98 16.14
N PRO A 260 29.15 -30.73 15.83
CA PRO A 260 29.76 -31.10 14.57
C PRO A 260 30.10 -32.60 14.51
N LYS A 261 29.61 -33.28 13.48
CA LYS A 261 30.17 -34.56 13.04
C LYS A 261 31.39 -34.28 12.15
N GLN A 262 32.50 -34.87 12.58
CA GLN A 262 33.82 -35.01 11.93
C GLN A 262 33.93 -34.52 10.48
N GLU A 263 34.90 -33.62 10.28
CA GLU A 263 35.34 -33.06 9.00
C GLU A 263 35.61 -34.14 7.95
N ILE A 264 34.74 -34.20 6.95
CA ILE A 264 35.13 -34.74 5.65
C ILE A 264 35.73 -33.57 4.90
N LYS A 265 37.06 -33.58 4.71
CA LYS A 265 37.74 -32.68 3.78
C LYS A 265 37.21 -32.95 2.37
N VAL A 266 36.30 -32.10 1.93
CA VAL A 266 35.92 -31.99 0.52
C VAL A 266 36.67 -30.77 -0.01
N GLU A 267 37.64 -30.99 -0.90
CA GLU A 267 38.24 -29.90 -1.68
C GLU A 267 37.15 -29.30 -2.56
N VAL A 268 36.74 -28.07 -2.22
CA VAL A 268 35.74 -27.33 -2.98
C VAL A 268 36.42 -26.71 -4.21
N PRO A 269 35.92 -26.95 -5.44
CA PRO A 269 36.54 -26.43 -6.66
C PRO A 269 36.50 -24.90 -6.75
N SER A 270 37.51 -24.33 -7.40
CA SER A 270 37.89 -22.91 -7.56
C SER A 270 36.86 -21.93 -8.17
N PHE A 271 35.55 -22.20 -8.14
CA PHE A 271 34.53 -21.30 -8.73
C PHE A 271 33.61 -20.61 -7.70
N LEU A 272 33.74 -20.90 -6.41
CA LEU A 272 33.03 -20.15 -5.36
C LEU A 272 33.91 -18.98 -4.92
N GLN A 273 33.88 -17.89 -5.69
CA GLN A 273 34.44 -16.63 -5.23
C GLN A 273 33.70 -16.16 -3.98
N GLU A 274 34.46 -15.78 -2.95
CA GLU A 274 33.91 -15.26 -1.70
C GLU A 274 33.10 -13.98 -2.00
N ILE A 275 31.80 -14.00 -1.67
CA ILE A 275 30.95 -12.80 -1.72
C ILE A 275 31.54 -11.79 -0.73
N LYS A 276 32.19 -10.75 -1.27
CA LYS A 276 32.76 -9.68 -0.46
C LYS A 276 31.64 -8.71 -0.07
N THR A 277 31.35 -8.64 1.22
CA THR A 277 30.39 -7.70 1.80
C THR A 277 31.12 -6.43 2.21
N TYR A 278 30.61 -5.27 1.76
CA TYR A 278 31.15 -3.96 2.05
C TYR A 278 30.12 -3.11 2.80
N ARG A 279 30.59 -2.21 3.67
CA ARG A 279 29.74 -1.31 4.46
C ARG A 279 30.17 0.13 4.20
N GLY A 280 29.28 0.91 3.59
CA GLY A 280 29.49 2.33 3.29
C GLY A 280 28.44 3.23 3.95
N SER A 281 28.50 4.52 3.65
CA SER A 281 27.53 5.53 4.11
C SER A 281 26.11 5.32 3.58
N ILE A 282 25.95 4.56 2.49
CA ILE A 282 24.67 4.23 1.86
C ILE A 282 24.06 2.89 2.29
N GLY A 283 24.72 2.14 3.18
CA GLY A 283 24.23 0.85 3.68
C GLY A 283 25.22 -0.32 3.50
N GLN A 284 24.71 -1.54 3.66
CA GLN A 284 25.46 -2.77 3.39
C GLN A 284 25.23 -3.20 1.94
N TYR A 285 26.29 -3.57 1.23
CA TYR A 285 26.17 -4.06 -0.13
C TYR A 285 27.09 -5.24 -0.40
N GLN A 286 26.63 -6.14 -1.27
CA GLN A 286 27.36 -7.33 -1.73
C GLN A 286 27.70 -7.16 -3.21
N ILE A 287 28.95 -7.46 -3.57
CA ILE A 287 29.40 -7.42 -4.96
C ILE A 287 29.46 -8.85 -5.47
N ASN A 288 28.60 -9.17 -6.43
CA ASN A 288 28.66 -10.37 -7.26
C ASN A 288 29.34 -10.01 -8.60
N ASP A 289 29.69 -11.01 -9.42
CA ASP A 289 30.47 -10.78 -10.66
C ASP A 289 29.87 -9.69 -11.57
N ASP A 290 28.55 -9.72 -11.78
CA ASP A 290 27.85 -8.79 -12.68
C ASP A 290 26.97 -7.73 -11.95
N ASN A 291 26.64 -7.96 -10.68
CA ASN A 291 25.65 -7.18 -9.94
C ASN A 291 26.15 -6.72 -8.56
N VAL A 292 25.69 -5.55 -8.13
CA VAL A 292 25.85 -5.03 -6.77
C VAL A 292 24.49 -5.01 -6.09
N ASP A 293 24.38 -5.79 -5.01
CA ASP A 293 23.15 -5.93 -4.23
C ASP A 293 23.22 -5.01 -3.00
N LEU A 294 22.39 -3.97 -2.97
CA LEU A 294 22.24 -3.04 -1.85
C LEU A 294 21.15 -3.53 -0.91
N GLN A 295 21.47 -3.71 0.37
CA GLN A 295 20.52 -4.08 1.41
C GLN A 295 20.00 -2.85 2.17
N PHE A 296 18.70 -2.61 2.08
CA PHE A 296 17.96 -1.64 2.87
C PHE A 296 16.94 -2.39 3.74
N GLY A 297 17.29 -2.66 5.00
CA GLY A 297 16.42 -3.42 5.91
C GLY A 297 16.13 -4.83 5.38
N ASN A 298 14.86 -5.11 5.06
CA ASN A 298 14.42 -6.41 4.53
C ASN A 298 14.35 -6.46 2.99
N THR A 299 14.78 -5.39 2.32
CA THR A 299 14.70 -5.23 0.86
C THR A 299 16.09 -5.19 0.25
N THR A 300 16.30 -6.02 -0.77
CA THR A 300 17.54 -6.04 -1.55
C THR A 300 17.28 -5.46 -2.93
N VAL A 301 18.09 -4.47 -3.32
CA VAL A 301 18.06 -3.86 -4.65
C VAL A 301 19.31 -4.28 -5.40
N SER A 302 19.15 -5.03 -6.48
CA SER A 302 20.24 -5.45 -7.37
C SER A 302 20.46 -4.41 -8.47
N ILE A 303 21.69 -3.94 -8.61
CA ILE A 303 22.09 -2.99 -9.65
C ILE A 303 23.21 -3.59 -10.49
N GLU A 304 23.07 -3.59 -11.81
CA GLU A 304 24.13 -4.01 -12.72
C GLU A 304 25.36 -3.10 -12.60
N LYS A 305 26.55 -3.70 -12.58
CA LYS A 305 27.82 -2.98 -12.40
C LYS A 305 28.06 -1.91 -13.47
N GLU A 306 27.58 -2.15 -14.69
CA GLU A 306 27.68 -1.21 -15.81
C GLU A 306 26.94 0.11 -15.53
N ASN A 307 25.76 0.05 -14.92
CA ASN A 307 24.98 1.23 -14.55
C ASN A 307 25.66 2.06 -13.46
N ILE A 308 26.37 1.41 -12.53
CA ILE A 308 27.16 2.10 -11.50
C ILE A 308 28.37 2.81 -12.13
N MET A 309 29.06 2.17 -13.07
CA MET A 309 30.18 2.82 -13.77
C MET A 309 29.72 4.03 -14.57
N ASN A 310 28.58 3.93 -15.26
CA ASN A 310 28.01 5.06 -16.01
C ASN A 310 27.67 6.23 -15.07
N LEU A 311 27.03 5.97 -13.92
CA LEU A 311 26.73 7.00 -12.93
C LEU A 311 27.99 7.66 -12.37
N VAL A 312 29.04 6.89 -12.07
CA VAL A 312 30.32 7.43 -11.59
C VAL A 312 30.96 8.33 -12.66
N MET A 313 30.90 7.93 -13.93
CA MET A 313 31.38 8.74 -15.04
C MET A 313 30.60 10.05 -15.16
N GLU A 314 29.27 10.02 -15.14
CA GLU A 314 28.42 11.22 -15.18
C GLU A 314 28.70 12.17 -14.00
N LEU A 315 28.82 11.63 -12.78
CA LEU A 315 29.13 12.42 -11.59
C LEU A 315 30.54 13.03 -11.67
N SER A 316 31.51 12.31 -12.26
CA SER A 316 32.85 12.83 -12.46
C SER A 316 32.88 14.00 -13.47
N GLU A 317 32.05 13.95 -14.51
CA GLU A 317 31.89 15.04 -15.48
C GLU A 317 31.19 16.24 -14.84
N LEU A 318 30.12 16.02 -14.08
CA LEU A 318 29.44 17.08 -13.32
C LEU A 318 30.38 17.76 -12.33
N ASN A 319 31.22 16.99 -11.62
CA ASN A 319 32.18 17.55 -10.69
C ASN A 319 33.27 18.41 -11.39
N ARG A 320 33.64 18.07 -12.64
CA ARG A 320 34.52 18.92 -13.47
C ARG A 320 33.86 20.21 -13.95
N ILE A 321 32.54 20.23 -14.08
CA ILE A 321 31.78 21.43 -14.47
C ILE A 321 31.57 22.34 -13.26
N ILE A 322 31.45 21.76 -12.06
CA ILE A 322 31.17 22.47 -10.81
C ILE A 322 32.46 22.98 -10.13
N SER A 323 33.61 22.32 -10.34
CA SER A 323 34.94 22.75 -9.84
C SER A 323 35.61 23.77 -10.75
#